data_AF-A0AB36FW07-F1
#
_entry.id   AF-A0AB36FW07-F1
#
_cell.length_a   1.000
_cell.length_b   1.000
_cell.length_c   1.000
_cell.angle_alpha   90.00
_cell.angle_beta   90.00
_cell.angle_gamma   90.00
#
_symmetry.space_group_name_H-M   'P 1'
#
loop_
_entity.id
_entity.type
_entity.pdbx_description
1 polymer ?
#
loop_
_entity_poly.entity_id
_entity_poly.type
_entity_poly.pdbx_seq_one_letter_code
_entity_poly.pdbx_strand_id
1 'polypeptide(L)'
;MPAISYAVDSKNQRVIPLGCYLSYNEHTKSGVQKHMAESNTLSIVCEQCHTQVHIPALAHRQRAVCPVCNHTLISHRDGASEKLLAYTFSALIFLLLSLPFNFLTFKASGQKHSIDLPTGITVLIENDYLSLAIITSLATLLLPGMVLGGLLLLSLAQIQNRRPFYLPRLYKLVKALLPWSMAEIFLVGTLVSLIKITELADVSIGLSFYAFVGFSAFTALCISQFDPTRYAMWMSQGQPPQPKPLCEAQAQESIQRTWALLITACILYIPANVLPIMYTEFFGQETPNTIIGGVISLWESGSYPVAIIILVASVVVPVAKIIILAWLNFSVQREKTTSKQLRIRYYRITEAIGRWSMIDVFVVAVLVSLIQMGNTMSIYPGQAALAFCAVVFVTMIAAMTFDSRLIWQQWKQLP
;
A
#
# COMPACT_ATOMS: atom_id res chain seq x y z
N MET A 1 0.38 -11.44 -35.50
CA MET A 1 0.51 -10.00 -35.85
C MET A 1 1.42 -9.37 -34.82
N PRO A 2 2.56 -8.77 -35.21
CA PRO A 2 3.45 -8.12 -34.24
C PRO A 2 2.73 -6.91 -33.64
N ALA A 3 2.61 -6.88 -32.32
CA ALA A 3 1.98 -5.77 -31.61
C ALA A 3 2.89 -4.54 -31.71
N ILE A 4 2.38 -3.47 -32.32
CA ILE A 4 3.06 -2.18 -32.43
C ILE A 4 3.26 -1.63 -31.02
N SER A 5 4.51 -1.31 -30.68
CA SER A 5 4.90 -0.74 -29.38
C SER A 5 4.47 0.73 -29.29
N TYR A 6 3.98 1.15 -28.12
CA TYR A 6 3.63 2.55 -27.85
C TYR A 6 4.36 3.06 -26.61
N ALA A 7 4.88 4.29 -26.69
CA ALA A 7 5.38 5.05 -25.54
C ALA A 7 4.31 6.06 -25.10
N VAL A 8 4.09 6.22 -23.79
CA VAL A 8 3.13 7.18 -23.23
C VAL A 8 3.87 8.28 -22.48
N ASP A 9 3.71 9.53 -22.92
CA ASP A 9 4.25 10.72 -22.26
C ASP A 9 3.42 11.08 -21.01
N SER A 10 4.12 11.22 -19.88
CA SER A 10 3.54 11.55 -18.56
C SER A 10 2.90 12.94 -18.45
N LYS A 11 3.21 13.89 -19.35
CA LYS A 11 2.62 15.25 -19.30
C LYS A 11 1.30 15.39 -20.07
N ASN A 12 1.03 14.55 -21.06
CA ASN A 12 -0.06 14.80 -22.02
C ASN A 12 -0.91 13.57 -22.39
N GLN A 13 -0.66 12.40 -21.77
CA GLN A 13 -1.37 11.13 -22.03
C GLN A 13 -1.46 10.77 -23.54
N ARG A 14 -0.58 11.29 -24.40
CA ARG A 14 -0.57 10.98 -25.83
C ARG A 14 0.23 9.70 -26.10
N VAL A 15 -0.36 8.84 -26.90
CA VAL A 15 0.19 7.59 -27.43
C VAL A 15 0.95 7.95 -28.71
N ILE A 16 2.28 7.80 -28.75
CA ILE A 16 3.09 8.16 -29.93
C ILE A 16 3.62 6.87 -30.61
N PRO A 17 3.37 6.67 -31.92
CA PRO A 17 3.99 5.59 -32.69
C PRO A 17 5.44 5.90 -33.09
N LEU A 18 6.28 4.85 -33.14
CA LEU A 18 7.72 4.88 -33.47
C LEU A 18 7.98 5.37 -34.90
N GLY A 19 8.43 6.61 -35.04
CA GLY A 19 8.83 7.15 -36.34
C GLY A 19 9.45 8.53 -36.25
N CYS A 20 10.35 8.78 -35.29
CA CYS A 20 11.29 9.91 -35.29
C CYS A 20 12.15 9.84 -34.03
N TYR A 21 13.31 10.50 -34.05
CA TYR A 21 14.28 10.66 -32.95
C TYR A 21 15.39 9.60 -32.89
N LEU A 22 16.23 9.63 -33.92
CA LEU A 22 17.67 9.36 -33.77
C LEU A 22 18.38 10.64 -33.33
N SER A 23 19.48 10.44 -32.59
CA SER A 23 20.47 11.42 -32.12
C SER A 23 20.16 12.07 -30.77
N TYR A 24 20.92 11.73 -29.71
CA TYR A 24 21.98 12.60 -29.19
C TYR A 24 22.69 12.05 -27.92
N ASN A 25 24.02 12.15 -27.95
CA ASN A 25 25.06 12.18 -26.92
C ASN A 25 25.28 11.08 -25.86
N GLU A 26 26.49 10.51 -25.96
CA GLU A 26 27.24 9.80 -24.94
C GLU A 26 27.76 10.77 -23.86
N HIS A 27 27.57 10.43 -22.59
CA HIS A 27 28.54 10.56 -21.49
C HIS A 27 27.88 9.99 -20.20
N THR A 28 28.67 9.32 -19.36
CA THR A 28 28.29 8.55 -18.14
C THR A 28 27.80 7.10 -18.32
N LYS A 29 28.67 6.23 -18.86
CA LYS A 29 28.44 4.78 -18.92
C LYS A 29 28.71 4.09 -17.57
N SER A 30 27.67 3.95 -16.75
CA SER A 30 27.60 2.83 -15.79
C SER A 30 27.39 1.51 -16.56
N GLY A 31 27.94 0.40 -16.07
CA GLY A 31 28.05 -0.89 -16.78
C GLY A 31 26.74 -1.52 -17.30
N VAL A 32 25.58 -0.93 -17.01
CA VAL A 32 24.27 -1.32 -17.58
C VAL A 32 24.08 -0.80 -19.01
N GLN A 33 24.70 0.33 -19.39
CA GLN A 33 24.55 0.92 -20.73
C GLN A 33 25.33 0.18 -21.82
N LYS A 34 26.34 -0.63 -21.49
CA LYS A 34 27.16 -1.31 -22.51
C LYS A 34 26.40 -2.39 -23.29
N HIS A 35 25.43 -3.06 -22.68
CA HIS A 35 24.59 -4.04 -23.38
C HIS A 35 23.42 -3.43 -24.17
N MET A 36 23.14 -2.14 -24.02
CA MET A 36 22.12 -1.43 -24.83
C MET A 36 22.65 -0.96 -26.19
N ALA A 37 23.96 -1.02 -26.45
CA ALA A 37 24.56 -0.44 -27.64
C ALA A 37 24.54 -1.35 -28.89
N GLU A 38 24.31 -2.66 -28.75
CA GLU A 38 24.40 -3.62 -29.87
C GLU A 38 23.05 -4.19 -30.32
N SER A 39 21.96 -3.93 -29.58
CA SER A 39 20.59 -4.20 -30.05
C SER A 39 19.67 -3.06 -29.61
N ASN A 40 19.13 -2.30 -30.58
CA ASN A 40 18.30 -1.11 -30.33
C ASN A 40 16.95 -1.40 -29.64
N THR A 41 16.69 -2.66 -29.24
CA THR A 41 15.43 -3.10 -28.65
C THR A 41 15.67 -4.12 -27.55
N LEU A 42 15.14 -3.87 -26.36
CA LEU A 42 15.14 -4.79 -25.22
C LEU A 42 13.87 -5.65 -25.26
N SER A 43 14.00 -6.97 -25.31
CA SER A 43 12.86 -7.90 -25.21
C SER A 43 12.56 -8.22 -23.74
N ILE A 44 11.38 -7.85 -23.25
CA ILE A 44 10.90 -8.18 -21.90
C ILE A 44 9.61 -9.00 -22.00
N VAL A 45 9.47 -10.01 -21.14
CA VAL A 45 8.22 -10.77 -20.98
C VAL A 45 7.40 -10.14 -19.84
N CYS A 46 6.14 -9.82 -20.08
CA CYS A 46 5.27 -9.22 -19.07
C CYS A 46 4.99 -10.18 -17.90
N GLU A 47 5.17 -9.73 -16.65
CA GLU A 47 4.91 -10.52 -15.43
C GLU A 47 3.42 -10.91 -15.27
N GLN A 48 2.48 -10.10 -15.77
CA GLN A 48 1.04 -10.36 -15.61
C GLN A 48 0.44 -11.25 -16.70
N CYS A 49 0.71 -10.97 -17.98
CA CYS A 49 0.07 -11.67 -19.10
C CYS A 49 1.03 -12.57 -19.89
N HIS A 50 2.32 -12.65 -19.51
CA HIS A 50 3.35 -13.43 -20.20
C HIS A 50 3.55 -13.09 -21.69
N THR A 51 3.04 -11.96 -22.15
CA THR A 51 3.28 -11.48 -23.53
C THR A 51 4.70 -10.96 -23.65
N GLN A 52 5.43 -11.41 -24.67
CA GLN A 52 6.74 -10.89 -25.02
C GLN A 52 6.58 -9.55 -25.75
N VAL A 53 7.30 -8.52 -25.27
CA VAL A 53 7.23 -7.15 -25.78
C VAL A 53 8.64 -6.66 -26.09
N HIS A 54 8.82 -6.10 -27.28
CA HIS A 54 10.07 -5.46 -27.70
C HIS A 54 9.99 -3.96 -27.39
N ILE A 55 10.92 -3.48 -26.57
CA ILE A 55 10.92 -2.12 -26.03
C ILE A 55 12.08 -1.34 -26.66
N PRO A 56 11.84 -0.20 -27.31
CA PRO A 56 12.90 0.66 -27.82
C PRO A 56 13.66 1.35 -26.67
N ALA A 57 14.77 2.02 -26.98
CA ALA A 57 15.41 2.90 -26.02
C ALA A 57 14.43 3.97 -25.50
N LEU A 58 14.31 4.10 -24.18
CA LEU A 58 13.39 5.04 -23.53
C LEU A 58 14.13 6.34 -23.21
N ALA A 59 13.49 7.48 -23.49
CA ALA A 59 13.98 8.80 -23.08
C ALA A 59 13.57 9.15 -21.63
N HIS A 60 14.07 10.26 -21.11
CA HIS A 60 13.74 10.75 -19.77
C HIS A 60 12.23 10.83 -19.52
N ARG A 61 11.76 10.30 -18.38
CA ARG A 61 10.33 10.26 -17.94
C ARG A 61 9.40 9.44 -18.84
N GLN A 62 9.94 8.59 -19.71
CA GLN A 62 9.12 7.64 -20.47
C GLN A 62 8.96 6.32 -19.71
N ARG A 63 7.81 5.68 -19.91
CA ARG A 63 7.51 4.33 -19.40
C ARG A 63 7.03 3.44 -20.53
N ALA A 64 7.49 2.20 -20.53
CA ALA A 64 6.98 1.16 -21.42
C ALA A 64 5.84 0.41 -20.71
N VAL A 65 4.76 0.16 -21.44
CA VAL A 65 3.55 -0.47 -20.92
C VAL A 65 3.16 -1.64 -21.82
N CYS A 66 2.70 -2.74 -21.24
CA CYS A 66 2.25 -3.90 -22.01
C CYS A 66 0.97 -3.57 -22.80
N PRO A 67 0.89 -3.84 -24.10
CA PRO A 67 -0.28 -3.52 -24.92
C PRO A 67 -1.51 -4.37 -24.60
N VAL A 68 -1.34 -5.51 -23.91
CA VAL A 68 -2.43 -6.45 -23.61
C VAL A 68 -3.06 -6.17 -22.25
N CYS A 69 -2.25 -6.18 -21.19
CA CYS A 69 -2.73 -6.01 -19.83
C CYS A 69 -2.59 -4.58 -19.30
N ASN A 70 -1.92 -3.69 -20.03
CA ASN A 70 -1.62 -2.31 -19.62
C ASN A 70 -0.72 -2.22 -18.37
N HIS A 71 0.11 -3.25 -18.10
CA HIS A 71 1.05 -3.29 -16.97
C HIS A 71 2.34 -2.54 -17.31
N THR A 72 2.85 -1.72 -16.40
CA THR A 72 4.11 -1.00 -16.60
C THR A 72 5.27 -2.01 -16.59
N LEU A 73 6.00 -2.11 -17.70
CA LEU A 73 7.11 -3.05 -17.84
C LEU A 73 8.40 -2.47 -17.24
N ILE A 74 8.72 -1.24 -17.62
CA ILE A 74 9.91 -0.52 -17.18
C ILE A 74 9.67 0.99 -17.30
N SER A 75 10.23 1.76 -16.38
CA SER A 75 10.22 3.22 -16.41
C SER A 75 11.64 3.78 -16.43
N HIS A 76 11.87 4.81 -17.26
CA HIS A 76 13.17 5.47 -17.35
C HIS A 76 13.12 6.86 -16.70
N ARG A 77 14.01 7.06 -15.73
CA ARG A 77 14.23 8.34 -15.04
C ARG A 77 15.74 8.54 -14.80
N ASP A 78 16.22 9.72 -15.16
CA ASP A 78 17.62 10.10 -15.03
C ASP A 78 17.95 10.34 -13.55
N GLY A 79 19.11 9.84 -13.14
CA GLY A 79 19.56 9.89 -11.75
C GLY A 79 18.62 9.18 -10.77
N ALA A 80 17.82 8.20 -11.24
CA ALA A 80 16.84 7.53 -10.36
C ALA A 80 17.49 6.90 -9.12
N SER A 81 18.65 6.27 -9.26
CA SER A 81 19.38 5.65 -8.15
C SER A 81 19.88 6.66 -7.12
N GLU A 82 20.41 7.81 -7.56
CA GLU A 82 20.88 8.90 -6.69
C GLU A 82 19.70 9.57 -5.96
N LYS A 83 18.62 9.85 -6.68
CA LYS A 83 17.38 10.40 -6.10
C LYS A 83 16.75 9.43 -5.11
N LEU A 84 16.76 8.13 -5.42
CA LEU A 84 16.25 7.10 -4.52
C LEU A 84 17.07 7.04 -3.22
N LEU A 85 18.40 7.11 -3.32
CA LEU A 85 19.28 7.19 -2.14
C LEU A 85 18.94 8.43 -1.30
N ALA A 86 18.88 9.61 -1.93
CA ALA A 86 18.59 10.87 -1.26
C ALA A 86 17.22 10.85 -0.55
N TYR A 87 16.16 10.43 -1.24
CA TYR A 87 14.81 10.35 -0.66
C TYR A 87 14.72 9.33 0.47
N THR A 88 15.38 8.18 0.33
CA THR A 88 15.38 7.15 1.38
C THR A 88 16.10 7.63 2.62
N PHE A 89 17.25 8.30 2.45
CA PHE A 89 18.01 8.89 3.55
C PHE A 89 17.22 10.00 4.25
N SER A 90 16.61 10.92 3.49
CA SER A 90 15.73 11.94 4.04
C SER A 90 14.54 11.35 4.79
N ALA A 91 13.88 10.32 4.23
CA ALA A 91 12.75 9.65 4.88
C ALA A 91 13.15 9.03 6.23
N LEU A 92 14.33 8.38 6.31
CA LEU A 92 14.84 7.84 7.57
C LEU A 92 15.13 8.92 8.62
N ILE A 93 15.70 10.06 8.21
CA ILE A 93 15.90 11.20 9.10
C ILE A 93 14.56 11.72 9.63
N PHE A 94 13.58 11.94 8.75
CA PHE A 94 12.26 12.42 9.16
C PHE A 94 11.54 11.42 10.07
N LEU A 95 11.70 10.12 9.82
CA LEU A 95 11.19 9.08 10.71
C LEU A 95 11.80 9.21 12.12
N LEU A 96 13.12 9.34 12.22
CA LEU A 96 13.80 9.53 13.51
C LEU A 96 13.38 10.83 14.20
N LEU A 97 13.21 11.93 13.44
CA LEU A 97 12.75 13.21 13.96
C LEU A 97 11.28 13.20 14.39
N SER A 98 10.46 12.25 13.93
CA SER A 98 9.04 12.14 14.31
C SER A 98 8.81 11.46 15.67
N LEU A 99 9.83 10.81 16.24
CA LEU A 99 9.70 10.05 17.47
C LEU A 99 9.84 10.86 18.78
N PRO A 100 10.77 11.83 18.91
CA PRO A 100 11.07 12.42 20.22
C PRO A 100 10.21 13.62 20.61
N PHE A 101 9.47 14.24 19.67
CA PHE A 101 8.68 15.43 19.97
C PHE A 101 7.18 15.12 20.09
N ASN A 102 6.42 16.07 20.63
CA ASN A 102 4.98 15.97 20.71
C ASN A 102 4.36 15.89 19.30
N PHE A 103 3.42 14.97 19.12
CA PHE A 103 2.66 14.81 17.89
C PHE A 103 1.44 15.74 17.90
N LEU A 104 0.64 15.69 18.97
CA LEU A 104 -0.50 16.58 19.21
C LEU A 104 -0.52 17.04 20.67
N THR A 105 -0.91 18.29 20.91
CA THR A 105 -1.15 18.82 22.26
C THR A 105 -2.56 19.37 22.33
N PHE A 106 -3.33 18.88 23.29
CA PHE A 106 -4.70 19.32 23.54
C PHE A 106 -4.78 20.14 24.83
N LYS A 107 -5.68 21.12 24.82
CA LYS A 107 -6.06 21.88 26.01
C LYS A 107 -7.54 21.63 26.27
N ALA A 108 -7.82 20.98 27.39
CA ALA A 108 -9.18 20.80 27.88
C ALA A 108 -9.20 21.07 29.38
N SER A 109 -10.23 21.76 29.87
CA SER A 109 -10.43 22.02 31.31
C SER A 109 -9.21 22.65 32.02
N GLY A 110 -8.46 23.50 31.31
CA GLY A 110 -7.27 24.19 31.82
C GLY A 110 -5.99 23.34 31.90
N GLN A 111 -6.05 22.03 31.66
CA GLN A 111 -4.87 21.17 31.60
C GLN A 111 -4.37 20.99 30.16
N LYS A 112 -3.05 21.00 29.99
CA LYS A 112 -2.40 20.65 28.72
C LYS A 112 -1.96 19.22 28.81
N HIS A 113 -2.36 18.42 27.84
CA HIS A 113 -1.83 17.08 27.64
C HIS A 113 -1.24 16.99 26.24
N SER A 114 -0.10 16.33 26.14
CA SER A 114 0.59 16.09 24.89
C SER A 114 0.72 14.59 24.66
N ILE A 115 0.54 14.20 23.41
CA ILE A 115 0.73 12.83 22.96
C ILE A 115 1.77 12.86 21.86
N ASP A 116 2.82 12.06 22.05
CA ASP A 116 3.82 11.67 21.07
C ASP A 116 3.53 10.25 20.55
N LEU A 117 4.19 9.87 19.44
CA LEU A 117 3.95 8.58 18.79
C LEU A 117 4.24 7.37 19.70
N PRO A 118 5.39 7.31 20.43
CA PRO A 118 5.64 6.26 21.40
C PRO A 118 4.61 6.22 22.53
N THR A 119 4.27 7.37 23.13
CA THR A 119 3.28 7.41 24.22
C THR A 119 1.89 6.96 23.77
N GLY A 120 1.48 7.28 22.54
CA GLY A 120 0.23 6.74 21.97
C GLY A 120 0.21 5.20 21.93
N ILE A 121 1.36 4.56 21.70
CA ILE A 121 1.50 3.10 21.73
C ILE A 121 1.48 2.57 23.17
N THR A 122 2.16 3.22 24.12
CA THR A 122 2.15 2.79 25.53
C THR A 122 0.75 2.88 26.12
N VAL A 123 0.03 3.95 25.79
CA VAL A 123 -1.38 4.14 26.13
C VAL A 123 -2.24 2.97 25.64
N LEU A 124 -2.07 2.51 24.39
CA LEU A 124 -2.81 1.35 23.89
C LEU A 124 -2.48 0.05 24.65
N ILE A 125 -1.23 -0.11 25.10
CA ILE A 125 -0.79 -1.29 25.87
C ILE A 125 -1.37 -1.26 27.29
N GLU A 126 -1.32 -0.09 27.96
CA GLU A 126 -1.81 0.09 29.32
C GLU A 126 -3.33 -0.11 29.44
N ASN A 127 -4.06 0.15 28.35
CA ASN A 127 -5.51 -0.07 28.29
C ASN A 127 -5.88 -1.47 27.74
N ASP A 128 -4.98 -2.47 27.84
CA ASP A 128 -5.19 -3.86 27.38
C ASP A 128 -5.42 -4.06 25.87
N TYR A 129 -5.15 -3.06 25.03
CA TYR A 129 -5.29 -3.15 23.57
C TYR A 129 -3.96 -3.51 22.86
N LEU A 130 -3.28 -4.53 23.38
CA LEU A 130 -1.97 -4.98 22.89
C LEU A 130 -1.96 -5.26 21.38
N SER A 131 -3.01 -5.90 20.85
CA SER A 131 -3.12 -6.22 19.42
C SER A 131 -3.17 -4.98 18.54
N LEU A 132 -3.91 -3.94 18.96
CA LEU A 132 -3.99 -2.67 18.23
C LEU A 132 -2.68 -1.88 18.33
N ALA A 133 -2.03 -1.92 19.49
CA ALA A 133 -0.70 -1.35 19.69
C ALA A 133 0.35 -2.01 18.77
N ILE A 134 0.35 -3.34 18.67
CA ILE A 134 1.25 -4.10 17.78
C ILE A 134 0.99 -3.74 16.32
N ILE A 135 -0.27 -3.77 15.87
CA ILE A 135 -0.64 -3.45 14.48
C ILE A 135 -0.19 -2.03 14.13
N THR A 136 -0.49 -1.07 15.02
CA THR A 136 -0.16 0.33 14.81
C THR A 136 1.35 0.53 14.78
N SER A 137 2.08 0.03 15.78
CA SER A 137 3.55 0.12 15.85
C SER A 137 4.25 -0.54 14.64
N LEU A 138 3.76 -1.72 14.24
CA LEU A 138 4.28 -2.44 13.09
C LEU A 138 4.10 -1.63 11.81
N ALA A 139 2.91 -1.08 11.56
CA ALA A 139 2.60 -0.42 10.30
C ALA A 139 3.08 1.04 10.20
N THR A 140 3.20 1.75 11.33
CA THR A 140 3.62 3.17 11.33
C THR A 140 5.13 3.32 11.41
N LEU A 141 5.81 2.47 12.18
CA LEU A 141 7.23 2.63 12.50
C LEU A 141 8.08 1.50 11.93
N LEU A 142 7.79 0.25 12.30
CA LEU A 142 8.68 -0.88 12.00
C LEU A 142 8.73 -1.22 10.50
N LEU A 143 7.58 -1.39 9.85
CA LEU A 143 7.50 -1.79 8.44
C LEU A 143 8.07 -0.71 7.50
N PRO A 144 7.68 0.58 7.61
CA PRO A 144 8.31 1.62 6.80
C PRO A 144 9.80 1.74 7.10
N GLY A 145 10.22 1.67 8.36
CA GLY A 145 11.64 1.70 8.75
C GLY A 145 12.44 0.56 8.11
N MET A 146 11.90 -0.66 8.14
CA MET A 146 12.50 -1.84 7.50
C MET A 146 12.58 -1.71 5.98
N VAL A 147 11.51 -1.22 5.33
CA VAL A 147 11.49 -0.99 3.87
C VAL A 147 12.52 0.07 3.49
N LEU A 148 12.55 1.21 4.18
CA LEU A 148 13.52 2.28 3.93
C LEU A 148 14.95 1.83 4.19
N GLY A 149 15.22 1.10 5.28
CA GLY A 149 16.53 0.52 5.55
C GLY A 149 16.97 -0.45 4.44
N GLY A 150 16.05 -1.29 3.95
CA GLY A 150 16.32 -2.18 2.82
C GLY A 150 16.59 -1.43 1.51
N LEU A 151 15.82 -0.39 1.20
CA LEU A 151 16.03 0.46 0.02
C LEU A 151 17.33 1.27 0.10
N LEU A 152 17.72 1.70 1.30
CA LEU A 152 19.00 2.38 1.52
C LEU A 152 20.16 1.44 1.19
N LEU A 153 20.14 0.21 1.72
CA LEU A 153 21.16 -0.79 1.44
C LEU A 153 21.20 -1.19 -0.03
N LEU A 154 20.04 -1.36 -0.68
CA LEU A 154 19.94 -1.67 -2.12
C LEU A 154 20.50 -0.54 -3.00
N SER A 155 20.17 0.71 -2.69
CA SER A 155 20.65 1.88 -3.44
C SER A 155 22.15 2.12 -3.23
N LEU A 156 22.67 1.95 -2.01
CA LEU A 156 24.11 2.00 -1.74
C LEU A 156 24.87 0.91 -2.49
N ALA A 157 24.39 -0.34 -2.46
CA ALA A 157 24.99 -1.45 -3.18
C ALA A 157 25.03 -1.21 -4.69
N GLN A 158 23.97 -0.59 -5.24
CA GLN A 158 23.91 -0.23 -6.65
C GLN A 158 24.92 0.86 -7.04
N ILE A 159 25.04 1.93 -6.25
CA ILE A 159 25.98 3.04 -6.52
C ILE A 159 27.42 2.56 -6.38
N GLN A 160 27.71 1.73 -5.38
CA GLN A 160 29.03 1.11 -5.20
C GLN A 160 29.30 -0.04 -6.19
N ASN A 161 28.30 -0.40 -7.00
CA ASN A 161 28.31 -1.55 -7.90
C ASN A 161 28.75 -2.87 -7.24
N ARG A 162 28.43 -3.03 -5.95
CA ARG A 162 28.72 -4.24 -5.16
C ARG A 162 27.49 -5.14 -5.12
N ARG A 163 27.69 -6.45 -5.25
CA ARG A 163 26.63 -7.46 -5.20
C ARG A 163 26.89 -8.47 -4.07
N PRO A 164 26.65 -8.10 -2.80
CA PRO A 164 26.82 -9.02 -1.69
C PRO A 164 25.81 -10.17 -1.73
N PHE A 165 26.14 -11.30 -1.10
CA PHE A 165 25.32 -12.52 -1.18
C PHE A 165 23.89 -12.35 -0.61
N TYR A 166 23.70 -11.47 0.38
CA TYR A 166 22.40 -11.24 1.02
C TYR A 166 21.45 -10.38 0.16
N LEU A 167 21.95 -9.74 -0.90
CA LEU A 167 21.20 -8.75 -1.68
C LEU A 167 19.91 -9.30 -2.33
N PRO A 168 19.89 -10.51 -2.93
CA PRO A 168 18.67 -11.06 -3.52
C PRO A 168 17.60 -11.36 -2.46
N ARG A 169 18.00 -11.76 -1.24
CA ARG A 169 17.08 -11.99 -0.11
C ARG A 169 16.49 -10.66 0.35
N LEU A 170 17.34 -9.63 0.49
CA LEU A 170 16.91 -8.28 0.86
C LEU A 170 15.93 -7.71 -0.18
N TYR A 171 16.22 -7.85 -1.47
CA TYR A 171 15.32 -7.41 -2.54
C TYR A 171 13.95 -8.10 -2.48
N LYS A 172 13.92 -9.42 -2.27
CA LYS A 172 12.66 -10.17 -2.09
C LYS A 172 11.89 -9.70 -0.87
N LEU A 173 12.59 -9.47 0.25
CA LEU A 173 11.99 -8.96 1.48
C LEU A 173 11.38 -7.56 1.26
N VAL A 174 12.12 -6.63 0.67
CA VAL A 174 11.63 -5.28 0.35
C VAL A 174 10.42 -5.34 -0.58
N LYS A 175 10.45 -6.15 -1.66
CA LYS A 175 9.29 -6.33 -2.57
C LYS A 175 8.06 -6.86 -1.83
N ALA A 176 8.25 -7.77 -0.86
CA ALA A 176 7.16 -8.33 -0.07
C ALA A 176 6.58 -7.35 0.96
N LEU A 177 7.41 -6.48 1.55
CA LEU A 177 7.03 -5.52 2.59
C LEU A 177 6.54 -4.18 2.03
N LEU A 178 6.91 -3.81 0.81
CA LEU A 178 6.50 -2.54 0.17
C LEU A 178 4.99 -2.30 0.22
N PRO A 179 4.11 -3.30 -0.07
CA PRO A 179 2.66 -3.14 0.02
C PRO A 179 2.12 -3.05 1.44
N TRP A 180 2.96 -3.14 2.47
CA TRP A 180 2.58 -3.03 3.88
C TRP A 180 3.10 -1.74 4.53
N SER A 181 3.99 -1.00 3.86
CA SER A 181 4.46 0.30 4.32
C SER A 181 3.38 1.35 4.04
N MET A 182 2.59 1.69 5.07
CA MET A 182 1.39 2.53 4.96
C MET A 182 1.48 3.83 5.79
N ALA A 183 2.65 4.47 5.76
CA ALA A 183 2.88 5.70 6.52
C ALA A 183 1.89 6.82 6.14
N GLU A 184 1.63 6.99 4.85
CA GLU A 184 0.66 7.95 4.32
C GLU A 184 -0.77 7.69 4.80
N ILE A 185 -1.12 6.43 5.01
CA ILE A 185 -2.46 6.04 5.45
C ILE A 185 -2.65 6.42 6.92
N PHE A 186 -1.63 6.20 7.75
CA PHE A 186 -1.65 6.67 9.13
C PHE A 186 -1.75 8.20 9.20
N LEU A 187 -1.05 8.94 8.33
CA LEU A 187 -1.18 10.41 8.27
C LEU A 187 -2.62 10.83 7.95
N VAL A 188 -3.28 10.18 6.98
CA VAL A 188 -4.69 10.45 6.67
C VAL A 188 -5.59 10.09 7.86
N GLY A 189 -5.35 8.94 8.50
CA GLY A 189 -6.13 8.52 9.67
C GLY A 189 -6.00 9.46 10.87
N THR A 190 -4.80 9.98 11.13
CA THR A 190 -4.56 11.00 12.17
C THR A 190 -5.24 12.32 11.85
N LEU A 191 -5.23 12.75 10.58
CA LEU A 191 -5.93 13.96 10.15
C LEU A 191 -7.46 13.83 10.33
N VAL A 192 -8.04 12.71 9.94
CA VAL A 192 -9.48 12.44 10.13
C VAL A 192 -9.84 12.41 11.62
N SER A 193 -8.99 11.78 12.43
CA SER A 193 -9.17 11.75 13.90
C SER A 193 -9.08 13.14 14.52
N LEU A 194 -8.16 13.98 14.03
CA LEU A 194 -7.99 15.35 14.49
C LEU A 194 -9.23 16.20 14.22
N ILE A 195 -9.84 16.08 13.04
CA ILE A 195 -11.11 16.78 12.71
C ILE A 195 -12.19 16.45 13.75
N LYS A 196 -12.33 15.17 14.12
CA LYS A 196 -13.31 14.73 15.11
C LYS A 196 -13.03 15.29 16.51
N ILE A 197 -11.76 15.48 16.87
CA ILE A 197 -11.37 15.98 18.20
C ILE A 197 -11.49 17.51 18.27
N THR A 198 -11.21 18.23 17.19
CA THR A 198 -11.32 19.70 17.17
C THR A 198 -12.74 20.22 17.38
N GLU A 199 -13.75 19.37 17.18
CA GLU A 199 -15.14 19.68 17.53
C GLU A 199 -15.36 19.73 19.06
N LEU A 200 -14.49 19.07 19.84
CA LEU A 200 -14.62 18.90 21.29
C LEU A 200 -13.58 19.70 22.10
N ALA A 201 -12.40 19.98 21.54
CA ALA A 201 -11.29 20.60 22.25
C ALA A 201 -10.35 21.44 21.36
N ASP A 202 -9.62 22.37 21.98
CA ASP A 202 -8.54 23.12 21.32
C ASP A 202 -7.32 22.22 21.11
N VAL A 203 -7.04 21.88 19.84
CA VAL A 203 -5.91 21.04 19.43
C VAL A 203 -4.82 21.90 18.79
N SER A 204 -3.59 21.73 19.28
CA SER A 204 -2.39 22.29 18.67
C SER A 204 -1.49 21.19 18.10
N ILE A 205 -0.97 21.42 16.89
CA ILE A 205 -0.14 20.46 16.16
C ILE A 205 1.32 20.59 16.61
N GLY A 206 1.95 19.49 17.00
CA GLY A 206 3.34 19.45 17.45
C GLY A 206 4.35 19.21 16.32
N LEU A 207 5.64 19.31 16.64
CA LEU A 207 6.74 19.19 15.66
C LEU A 207 6.79 17.81 15.00
N SER A 208 6.45 16.75 15.74
CA SER A 208 6.47 15.38 15.22
C SER A 208 5.44 15.15 14.12
N PHE A 209 4.31 15.86 14.13
CA PHE A 209 3.34 15.80 13.04
C PHE A 209 3.95 16.29 11.72
N TYR A 210 4.63 17.45 11.74
CA TYR A 210 5.31 17.99 10.55
C TYR A 210 6.46 17.08 10.09
N ALA A 211 7.22 16.52 11.03
CA ALA A 211 8.25 15.53 10.71
C ALA A 211 7.65 14.28 10.05
N PHE A 212 6.49 13.81 10.55
CA PHE A 212 5.76 12.68 9.99
C PHE A 212 5.20 12.95 8.59
N VAL A 213 4.72 14.18 8.32
CA VAL A 213 4.33 14.62 6.97
C VAL A 213 5.53 14.55 6.02
N GLY A 214 6.69 15.04 6.45
CA GLY A 214 7.94 14.92 5.69
C GLY A 214 8.30 13.46 5.41
N PHE A 215 8.29 12.62 6.44
CA PHE A 215 8.53 11.17 6.34
C PHE A 215 7.59 10.49 5.34
N SER A 216 6.28 10.76 5.42
CA SER A 216 5.28 10.21 4.49
C SER A 216 5.52 10.68 3.05
N ALA A 217 5.80 11.97 2.84
CA ALA A 217 6.08 12.52 1.53
C ALA A 217 7.35 11.93 0.89
N PHE A 218 8.46 11.85 1.64
CA PHE A 218 9.70 11.25 1.14
C PHE A 218 9.58 9.74 0.92
N THR A 219 8.79 9.04 1.73
CA THR A 219 8.46 7.61 1.50
C THR A 219 7.69 7.44 0.20
N ALA A 220 6.67 8.27 -0.07
CA ALA A 220 5.93 8.25 -1.33
C ALA A 220 6.81 8.56 -2.55
N LEU A 221 7.72 9.55 -2.43
CA LEU A 221 8.70 9.86 -3.46
C LEU A 221 9.66 8.69 -3.70
N CYS A 222 10.14 8.05 -2.64
CA CYS A 222 10.98 6.86 -2.71
C CYS A 222 10.28 5.72 -3.48
N ILE A 223 9.03 5.39 -3.12
CA ILE A 223 8.22 4.38 -3.82
C ILE A 223 8.03 4.74 -5.30
N SER A 224 7.81 6.03 -5.62
CA SER A 224 7.62 6.47 -7.01
C SER A 224 8.87 6.35 -7.89
N GLN A 225 10.05 6.34 -7.26
CA GLN A 225 11.36 6.25 -7.94
C GLN A 225 11.89 4.81 -7.99
N PHE A 226 11.44 3.94 -7.10
CA PHE A 226 11.83 2.54 -7.06
C PHE A 226 11.20 1.77 -8.22
N ASP A 227 12.03 1.32 -9.17
CA ASP A 227 11.62 0.46 -10.29
C ASP A 227 12.15 -0.98 -10.06
N PRO A 228 11.27 -1.93 -9.68
CA PRO A 228 11.67 -3.31 -9.40
C PRO A 228 12.32 -4.00 -10.60
N THR A 229 11.81 -3.76 -11.82
CA THR A 229 12.34 -4.39 -13.04
C THR A 229 13.75 -3.93 -13.31
N ARG A 230 14.03 -2.62 -13.16
CA ARG A 230 15.37 -2.06 -13.34
C ARG A 230 16.36 -2.60 -12.32
N TYR A 231 15.95 -2.73 -11.06
CA TYR A 231 16.77 -3.34 -10.01
C TYR A 231 17.04 -4.82 -10.29
N ALA A 232 16.02 -5.56 -10.71
CA ALA A 232 16.16 -6.96 -11.10
C ALA A 232 17.19 -7.13 -12.23
N MET A 233 17.10 -6.32 -13.29
CA MET A 233 18.06 -6.33 -14.40
C MET A 233 19.48 -6.01 -13.95
N TRP A 234 19.67 -5.04 -13.05
CA TRP A 234 21.00 -4.72 -12.52
C TRP A 234 21.60 -5.91 -11.74
N MET A 235 20.78 -6.67 -11.00
CA MET A 235 21.24 -7.88 -10.31
C MET A 235 21.59 -9.02 -11.28
N SER A 236 20.82 -9.20 -12.36
CA SER A 236 21.02 -10.24 -13.38
C SER A 236 21.96 -9.81 -14.52
N GLN A 237 22.92 -8.91 -14.26
CA GLN A 237 23.93 -8.50 -15.25
C GLN A 237 23.35 -7.94 -16.56
N GLY A 238 22.18 -7.29 -16.50
CA GLY A 238 21.52 -6.70 -17.67
C GLY A 238 20.56 -7.65 -18.40
N GLN A 239 20.42 -8.90 -17.95
CA GLN A 239 19.41 -9.81 -18.50
C GLN A 239 18.02 -9.46 -17.96
N PRO A 240 16.99 -9.37 -18.81
CA PRO A 240 15.63 -9.09 -18.35
C PRO A 240 15.12 -10.23 -17.47
N PRO A 241 14.45 -9.94 -16.33
CA PRO A 241 13.89 -10.99 -15.48
C PRO A 241 12.84 -11.76 -16.27
N GLN A 242 13.00 -13.09 -16.32
CA GLN A 242 12.01 -13.96 -16.94
C GLN A 242 10.98 -14.40 -15.88
N PRO A 243 9.68 -14.12 -16.07
CA PRO A 243 8.66 -14.57 -15.14
C PRO A 243 8.58 -16.11 -15.19
N LYS A 244 8.65 -16.75 -14.03
CA LYS A 244 8.54 -18.22 -13.91
C LYS A 244 7.18 -18.65 -14.48
N PRO A 245 7.10 -19.70 -15.33
CA PRO A 245 5.82 -20.19 -15.83
C PRO A 245 4.93 -20.65 -14.67
N LEU A 246 3.61 -20.51 -14.83
CA LEU A 246 2.64 -21.03 -13.89
C LEU A 246 2.48 -22.54 -14.13
N CYS A 247 2.57 -23.35 -13.08
CA CYS A 247 2.25 -24.77 -13.11
C CYS A 247 0.83 -25.00 -12.56
N GLU A 248 0.17 -26.09 -12.97
CA GLU A 248 -1.20 -26.40 -12.52
C GLU A 248 -1.31 -26.45 -10.99
N ALA A 249 -0.38 -27.12 -10.30
CA ALA A 249 -0.38 -27.22 -8.85
C ALA A 249 -0.34 -25.84 -8.15
N GLN A 250 0.44 -24.90 -8.70
CA GLN A 250 0.54 -23.53 -8.17
C GLN A 250 -0.74 -22.74 -8.41
N ALA A 251 -1.39 -22.94 -9.56
CA ALA A 251 -2.67 -22.35 -9.88
C ALA A 251 -3.78 -22.81 -8.91
N GLN A 252 -3.87 -24.13 -8.68
CA GLN A 252 -4.82 -24.72 -7.75
C GLN A 252 -4.62 -24.19 -6.32
N GLU A 253 -3.36 -24.13 -5.85
CA GLU A 253 -3.02 -23.63 -4.51
C GLU A 253 -3.42 -22.15 -4.35
N SER A 254 -3.17 -21.30 -5.36
CA SER A 254 -3.59 -19.88 -5.33
C SER A 254 -5.11 -19.74 -5.27
N ILE A 255 -5.86 -20.50 -6.07
CA ILE A 255 -7.33 -20.51 -6.08
C ILE A 255 -7.90 -20.95 -4.73
N GLN A 256 -7.37 -22.05 -4.18
CA GLN A 256 -7.80 -22.60 -2.89
C GLN A 256 -7.51 -21.64 -1.73
N ARG A 257 -6.29 -21.08 -1.67
CA ARG A 257 -5.91 -20.09 -0.65
C ARG A 257 -6.79 -18.85 -0.72
N THR A 258 -7.08 -18.36 -1.92
CA THR A 258 -7.96 -17.20 -2.12
C THR A 258 -9.37 -17.49 -1.59
N TRP A 259 -9.95 -18.67 -1.86
CA TRP A 259 -11.25 -19.06 -1.29
C TRP A 259 -11.22 -19.19 0.23
N ALA A 260 -10.20 -19.86 0.78
CA ALA A 260 -10.07 -20.03 2.22
C ALA A 260 -10.03 -18.67 2.94
N LEU A 261 -9.25 -17.73 2.42
CA LEU A 261 -9.16 -16.38 2.97
C LEU A 261 -10.47 -15.60 2.80
N LEU A 262 -11.17 -15.73 1.67
CA LEU A 262 -12.47 -15.08 1.47
C LEU A 262 -13.54 -15.61 2.43
N ILE A 263 -13.60 -16.92 2.65
CA ILE A 263 -14.53 -17.53 3.61
C ILE A 263 -14.22 -17.04 5.02
N THR A 264 -12.94 -17.03 5.42
CA THR A 264 -12.50 -16.48 6.71
C THR A 264 -12.88 -15.01 6.85
N ALA A 265 -12.71 -14.19 5.80
CA ALA A 265 -13.14 -12.79 5.81
C ALA A 265 -14.65 -12.65 6.00
N CYS A 266 -15.47 -13.46 5.33
CA CYS A 266 -16.92 -13.46 5.51
C CYS A 266 -17.33 -13.80 6.95
N ILE A 267 -16.68 -14.80 7.56
CA ILE A 267 -16.96 -15.18 8.96
C ILE A 267 -16.60 -14.04 9.92
N LEU A 268 -15.43 -13.42 9.74
CA LEU A 268 -14.97 -12.30 10.58
C LEU A 268 -15.77 -11.01 10.35
N TYR A 269 -16.40 -10.85 9.19
CA TYR A 269 -17.20 -9.67 8.87
C TYR A 269 -18.46 -9.56 9.73
N ILE A 270 -19.03 -10.69 10.16
CA ILE A 270 -20.22 -10.71 11.03
C ILE A 270 -19.94 -10.05 12.39
N PRO A 271 -18.97 -10.53 13.21
CA PRO A 271 -18.66 -9.89 14.49
C PRO A 271 -18.13 -8.46 14.32
N ALA A 272 -17.47 -8.15 13.21
CA ALA A 272 -16.99 -6.79 12.93
C ALA A 272 -18.12 -5.75 12.78
N ASN A 273 -19.31 -6.14 12.33
CA ASN A 273 -20.44 -5.22 12.15
C ASN A 273 -21.48 -5.30 13.27
N VAL A 274 -21.58 -6.45 13.94
CA VAL A 274 -22.56 -6.69 15.00
C VAL A 274 -22.07 -6.19 16.37
N LEU A 275 -20.78 -6.35 16.67
CA LEU A 275 -20.24 -5.94 17.97
C LEU A 275 -19.99 -4.43 18.03
N PRO A 276 -19.91 -3.85 19.24
CA PRO A 276 -19.53 -2.46 19.41
C PRO A 276 -18.08 -2.21 18.95
N ILE A 277 -17.89 -1.19 18.11
CA ILE A 277 -16.55 -0.75 17.67
C ILE A 277 -15.92 0.21 18.67
N MET A 278 -16.74 0.98 19.38
CA MET A 278 -16.30 1.87 20.44
C MET A 278 -17.33 1.94 21.56
N TYR A 279 -16.85 2.04 22.79
CA TYR A 279 -17.62 2.41 23.96
C TYR A 279 -17.27 3.84 24.31
N THR A 280 -18.28 4.69 24.48
CA THR A 280 -18.08 6.05 24.99
C THR A 280 -18.62 6.10 26.41
N GLU A 281 -17.74 6.40 27.36
CA GLU A 281 -18.09 6.52 28.76
C GLU A 281 -18.27 8.00 29.11
N PHE A 282 -19.48 8.36 29.53
CA PHE A 282 -19.80 9.68 30.06
C PHE A 282 -20.34 9.51 31.48
N PHE A 283 -19.66 10.10 32.47
CA PHE A 283 -20.06 10.03 33.88
C PHE A 283 -20.36 8.60 34.39
N GLY A 284 -19.58 7.61 33.94
CA GLY A 284 -19.74 6.19 34.32
C GLY A 284 -20.86 5.44 33.60
N GLN A 285 -21.56 6.06 32.64
CA GLN A 285 -22.48 5.37 31.74
C GLN A 285 -21.78 5.02 30.43
N GLU A 286 -21.63 3.73 30.17
CA GLU A 286 -21.07 3.23 28.91
C GLU A 286 -22.15 3.16 27.83
N THR A 287 -21.92 3.84 26.71
CA THR A 287 -22.76 3.75 25.53
C THR A 287 -22.02 2.99 24.43
N PRO A 288 -22.43 1.74 24.12
CA PRO A 288 -21.82 0.97 23.04
C PRO A 288 -22.30 1.46 21.68
N ASN A 289 -21.37 1.76 20.78
CA ASN A 289 -21.68 2.12 19.39
C ASN A 289 -21.09 1.08 18.43
N THR A 290 -21.96 0.48 17.60
CA THR A 290 -21.52 -0.31 16.43
C THR A 290 -21.09 0.62 15.30
N ILE A 291 -20.52 0.08 14.23
CA ILE A 291 -20.14 0.89 13.04
C ILE A 291 -21.37 1.61 12.48
N ILE A 292 -22.48 0.88 12.28
CA ILE A 292 -23.73 1.44 11.75
C ILE A 292 -24.37 2.38 12.77
N GLY A 293 -24.35 2.03 14.06
CA GLY A 293 -24.85 2.91 15.12
C GLY A 293 -24.10 4.24 15.17
N GLY A 294 -22.78 4.21 15.02
CA GLY A 294 -21.95 5.41 14.93
C GLY A 294 -22.26 6.26 13.69
N VAL A 295 -22.51 5.63 12.53
CA VAL A 295 -22.95 6.33 11.32
C VAL A 295 -24.31 7.01 11.53
N ILE A 296 -25.27 6.34 12.16
CA ILE A 296 -26.60 6.91 12.44
C ILE A 296 -26.48 8.09 13.41
N SER A 297 -25.71 7.95 14.50
CA SER A 297 -25.50 9.02 15.47
C SER A 297 -24.86 10.27 14.83
N LEU A 298 -23.86 10.08 13.96
CA LEU A 298 -23.23 11.19 13.22
C LEU A 298 -24.17 11.81 12.16
N TRP A 299 -25.09 11.02 11.62
CA TRP A 299 -26.11 11.51 10.70
C TRP A 299 -27.12 12.40 11.42
N GLU A 300 -27.54 12.01 12.62
CA GLU A 300 -28.45 12.79 13.47
C GLU A 300 -27.79 14.06 14.02
N SER A 301 -26.48 14.03 14.29
CA SER A 301 -25.72 15.21 14.72
C SER A 301 -25.47 16.23 13.59
N GLY A 302 -25.92 15.96 12.36
CA GLY A 302 -25.74 16.83 11.19
C GLY A 302 -24.40 16.68 10.47
N SER A 303 -23.52 15.76 10.93
CA SER A 303 -22.18 15.53 10.37
C SER A 303 -22.23 14.54 9.19
N TYR A 304 -23.11 14.79 8.22
CA TYR A 304 -23.36 13.91 7.06
C TYR A 304 -22.10 13.49 6.30
N PRO A 305 -21.12 14.38 6.01
CA PRO A 305 -19.93 13.99 5.26
C PRO A 305 -19.09 12.93 5.99
N VAL A 306 -18.96 13.04 7.32
CA VAL A 306 -18.19 12.10 8.14
C VAL A 306 -18.89 10.74 8.20
N ALA A 307 -20.21 10.75 8.38
CA ALA A 307 -21.03 9.54 8.39
C ALA A 307 -20.91 8.74 7.08
N ILE A 308 -20.95 9.43 5.92
CA ILE A 308 -20.79 8.79 4.60
C ILE A 308 -19.40 8.18 4.44
N ILE A 309 -18.34 8.89 4.86
CA ILE A 309 -16.97 8.39 4.76
C ILE A 309 -16.81 7.09 5.56
N ILE A 310 -17.29 7.06 6.81
CA ILE A 310 -17.21 5.87 7.67
C ILE A 310 -18.02 4.71 7.08
N LEU A 311 -19.25 4.97 6.61
CA LEU A 311 -20.09 3.94 6.01
C LEU A 311 -19.42 3.32 4.77
N VAL A 312 -18.89 4.15 3.87
CA VAL A 312 -18.24 3.68 2.65
C VAL A 312 -16.97 2.91 2.97
N ALA A 313 -16.12 3.44 3.85
CA ALA A 313 -14.84 2.84 4.15
C ALA A 313 -14.96 1.56 4.98
N SER A 314 -15.87 1.51 5.97
CA SER A 314 -15.97 0.40 6.91
C SER A 314 -16.96 -0.70 6.49
N VAL A 315 -17.95 -0.38 5.63
CA VAL A 315 -18.96 -1.36 5.19
C VAL A 315 -18.82 -1.65 3.71
N VAL A 316 -18.94 -0.62 2.86
CA VAL A 316 -19.03 -0.80 1.40
C VAL A 316 -17.72 -1.34 0.82
N VAL A 317 -16.57 -0.79 1.24
CA VAL A 317 -15.25 -1.18 0.72
C VAL A 317 -14.90 -2.65 1.01
N PRO A 318 -15.01 -3.15 2.27
CA PRO A 318 -14.78 -4.57 2.55
C PRO A 318 -15.72 -5.50 1.77
N VAL A 319 -17.01 -5.18 1.70
CA VAL A 319 -18.00 -5.96 0.94
C VAL A 319 -17.66 -6.00 -0.54
N ALA A 320 -17.34 -4.84 -1.13
CA ALA A 320 -16.94 -4.74 -2.52
C ALA A 320 -15.68 -5.58 -2.81
N LYS A 321 -14.68 -5.56 -1.93
CA LYS A 321 -13.47 -6.39 -2.05
C LYS A 321 -13.81 -7.88 -2.06
N ILE A 322 -14.62 -8.34 -1.10
CA ILE A 322 -15.02 -9.75 -0.98
C ILE A 322 -15.77 -10.18 -2.26
N ILE A 323 -16.74 -9.39 -2.72
CA ILE A 323 -17.53 -9.71 -3.92
C ILE A 323 -16.65 -9.76 -5.18
N ILE A 324 -15.80 -8.75 -5.38
CA ILE A 324 -14.95 -8.68 -6.58
C ILE A 324 -13.95 -9.85 -6.59
N LEU A 325 -13.30 -10.16 -5.47
CA LEU A 325 -12.35 -11.27 -5.38
C LEU A 325 -13.04 -12.63 -5.56
N ALA A 326 -14.21 -12.83 -4.96
CA ALA A 326 -15.00 -14.05 -5.15
C ALA A 326 -15.40 -14.22 -6.63
N TRP A 327 -15.85 -13.13 -7.28
CA TRP A 327 -16.18 -13.14 -8.69
C TRP A 327 -14.97 -13.43 -9.57
N LEU A 328 -13.80 -12.81 -9.30
CA LEU A 328 -12.56 -13.07 -10.03
C LEU A 328 -12.15 -14.54 -9.91
N ASN A 329 -12.13 -15.07 -8.68
CA ASN A 329 -11.72 -16.44 -8.41
C ASN A 329 -12.69 -17.47 -9.03
N PHE A 330 -14.00 -17.22 -8.95
CA PHE A 330 -15.01 -18.04 -9.63
C PHE A 330 -14.90 -17.94 -11.16
N SER A 331 -14.66 -16.74 -11.69
CA SER A 331 -14.61 -16.51 -13.13
C SER A 331 -13.40 -17.17 -13.78
N VAL A 332 -12.26 -17.25 -13.10
CA VAL A 332 -11.05 -17.96 -13.57
C VAL A 332 -11.32 -19.47 -13.67
N GLN A 333 -11.99 -20.06 -12.69
CA GLN A 333 -12.30 -21.50 -12.68
C GLN A 333 -13.27 -21.93 -13.80
N ARG A 334 -14.15 -21.03 -14.23
CA ARG A 334 -15.07 -21.25 -15.36
C ARG A 334 -14.42 -21.13 -16.74
N GLU A 335 -13.16 -20.69 -16.83
CA GLU A 335 -12.34 -20.60 -18.07
C GLU A 335 -12.96 -19.87 -19.27
N LYS A 336 -14.08 -19.15 -19.09
CA LYS A 336 -14.70 -18.38 -20.18
C LYS A 336 -13.73 -17.30 -20.68
N THR A 337 -13.48 -17.26 -21.99
CA THR A 337 -12.48 -16.36 -22.61
C THR A 337 -12.98 -14.93 -22.84
N THR A 338 -14.30 -14.71 -22.76
CA THR A 338 -14.99 -13.51 -23.29
C THR A 338 -14.73 -12.20 -22.51
N SER A 339 -14.03 -12.20 -21.37
CA SER A 339 -13.88 -10.97 -20.56
C SER A 339 -12.56 -10.81 -19.79
N LYS A 340 -11.41 -11.11 -20.43
CA LYS A 340 -10.08 -10.92 -19.82
C LYS A 340 -9.81 -9.45 -19.40
N GLN A 341 -10.25 -8.48 -20.21
CA GLN A 341 -10.09 -7.05 -19.92
C GLN A 341 -10.88 -6.59 -18.69
N LEU A 342 -12.10 -7.10 -18.50
CA LEU A 342 -12.91 -6.77 -17.32
C LEU A 342 -12.28 -7.33 -16.04
N ARG A 343 -11.77 -8.56 -16.10
CA ARG A 343 -11.08 -9.21 -14.97
C ARG A 343 -9.85 -8.43 -14.53
N ILE A 344 -8.99 -8.01 -15.45
CA ILE A 344 -7.80 -7.23 -15.08
C ILE A 344 -8.18 -5.83 -14.54
N ARG A 345 -9.25 -5.22 -15.06
CA ARG A 345 -9.76 -3.94 -14.54
C ARG A 345 -10.23 -4.08 -13.09
N TYR A 346 -11.05 -5.08 -12.80
CA TYR A 346 -11.51 -5.32 -11.43
C TYR A 346 -10.37 -5.70 -10.49
N TYR A 347 -9.44 -6.55 -10.94
CA TYR A 347 -8.24 -6.86 -10.17
C TYR A 347 -7.45 -5.59 -9.78
N ARG A 348 -7.23 -4.66 -10.73
CA ARG A 348 -6.55 -3.38 -10.45
C ARG A 348 -7.31 -2.49 -9.49
N ILE A 349 -8.63 -2.45 -9.60
CA ILE A 349 -9.49 -1.71 -8.68
C ILE A 349 -9.34 -2.29 -7.27
N THR A 350 -9.41 -3.61 -7.12
CA THR A 350 -9.21 -4.28 -5.82
C THR A 350 -7.83 -4.02 -5.24
N GLU A 351 -6.77 -4.08 -6.06
CA GLU A 351 -5.39 -3.80 -5.61
C GLU A 351 -5.21 -2.33 -5.19
N ALA A 352 -5.85 -1.39 -5.90
CA ALA A 352 -5.84 0.03 -5.54
C ALA A 352 -6.57 0.27 -4.22
N ILE A 353 -7.81 -0.20 -4.08
CA ILE A 353 -8.61 -0.08 -2.84
C ILE A 353 -7.95 -0.84 -1.69
N GLY A 354 -7.20 -1.91 -2.00
CA GLY A 354 -6.34 -2.70 -1.13
C GLY A 354 -5.71 -1.89 -0.01
N ARG A 355 -4.84 -0.95 -0.40
CA ARG A 355 -4.05 -0.10 0.50
C ARG A 355 -4.93 0.83 1.33
N TRP A 356 -5.82 1.58 0.69
CA TRP A 356 -6.68 2.60 1.34
C TRP A 356 -7.65 2.03 2.39
N SER A 357 -8.04 0.76 2.26
CA SER A 357 -8.94 0.10 3.19
C SER A 357 -8.40 -0.01 4.63
N MET A 358 -7.11 0.23 4.87
CA MET A 358 -6.55 0.26 6.22
C MET A 358 -6.76 1.60 6.96
N ILE A 359 -7.23 2.66 6.29
CA ILE A 359 -7.44 3.98 6.92
C ILE A 359 -8.26 3.84 8.21
N ASP A 360 -9.37 3.14 8.15
CA ASP A 360 -10.32 3.03 9.27
C ASP A 360 -9.72 2.40 10.52
N VAL A 361 -8.83 1.41 10.35
CA VAL A 361 -8.11 0.78 11.47
C VAL A 361 -7.20 1.80 12.17
N PHE A 362 -6.49 2.62 11.40
CA PHE A 362 -5.64 3.66 11.97
C PHE A 362 -6.45 4.80 12.59
N VAL A 363 -7.59 5.18 12.00
CA VAL A 363 -8.49 6.18 12.59
C VAL A 363 -8.92 5.73 13.99
N VAL A 364 -9.39 4.48 14.14
CA VAL A 364 -9.79 3.95 15.45
C VAL A 364 -8.61 3.94 16.43
N ALA A 365 -7.45 3.42 16.02
CA ALA A 365 -6.27 3.35 16.89
C ALA A 365 -5.82 4.74 17.37
N VAL A 366 -5.76 5.72 16.46
CA VAL A 366 -5.37 7.09 16.79
C VAL A 366 -6.41 7.74 17.70
N LEU A 367 -7.70 7.63 17.36
CA LEU A 367 -8.77 8.21 18.15
C LEU A 367 -8.77 7.71 19.60
N VAL A 368 -8.56 6.40 19.80
CA VAL A 368 -8.44 5.78 21.13
C VAL A 368 -7.22 6.30 21.87
N SER A 369 -6.08 6.43 21.20
CA SER A 369 -4.87 6.97 21.84
C SER A 369 -5.04 8.45 22.23
N LEU A 370 -5.83 9.21 21.48
CA LEU A 370 -5.98 10.67 21.67
C LEU A 370 -7.09 11.08 22.67
N ILE A 371 -8.16 10.29 22.81
CA ILE A 371 -9.36 10.67 23.60
C ILE A 371 -9.36 10.01 24.99
N GLN A 372 -8.19 9.85 25.61
CA GLN A 372 -8.11 9.44 27.01
C GLN A 372 -8.13 10.66 27.93
N MET A 373 -9.28 11.34 27.99
CA MET A 373 -9.47 12.56 28.79
C MET A 373 -9.93 12.24 30.22
N GLY A 374 -9.17 11.40 30.92
CA GLY A 374 -9.40 11.09 32.34
C GLY A 374 -10.87 10.81 32.70
N ASN A 375 -11.32 11.33 33.84
CA ASN A 375 -12.62 11.02 34.47
C ASN A 375 -13.87 11.67 33.82
N THR A 376 -13.75 12.38 32.70
CA THR A 376 -14.88 13.17 32.14
C THR A 376 -15.49 12.59 30.87
N MET A 377 -14.66 12.12 29.94
CA MET A 377 -15.09 11.44 28.72
C MET A 377 -13.94 10.56 28.22
N SER A 378 -14.17 9.25 28.13
CA SER A 378 -13.20 8.30 27.60
C SER A 378 -13.83 7.47 26.48
N ILE A 379 -13.00 7.11 25.50
CA ILE A 379 -13.41 6.28 24.37
C ILE A 379 -12.53 5.04 24.31
N TYR A 380 -13.17 3.89 24.44
CA TYR A 380 -12.52 2.59 24.42
C TYR A 380 -12.87 1.84 23.13
N PRO A 381 -11.89 1.23 22.44
CA PRO A 381 -12.18 0.36 21.31
C PRO A 381 -12.89 -0.90 21.82
N GLY A 382 -13.99 -1.23 21.17
CA GLY A 382 -14.71 -2.47 21.43
C GLY A 382 -14.14 -3.66 20.67
N GLN A 383 -14.66 -4.84 20.96
CA GLN A 383 -14.21 -6.10 20.35
C GLN A 383 -14.35 -6.10 18.82
N ALA A 384 -15.29 -5.32 18.26
CA ALA A 384 -15.46 -5.22 16.82
C ALA A 384 -14.24 -4.62 16.12
N ALA A 385 -13.47 -3.76 16.79
CA ALA A 385 -12.27 -3.17 16.22
C ALA A 385 -11.26 -4.26 15.80
N LEU A 386 -11.08 -5.30 16.62
CA LEU A 386 -10.18 -6.41 16.30
C LEU A 386 -10.71 -7.29 15.18
N ALA A 387 -12.01 -7.63 15.21
CA ALA A 387 -12.65 -8.38 14.13
C ALA A 387 -12.56 -7.62 12.80
N PHE A 388 -12.82 -6.31 12.83
CA PHE A 388 -12.73 -5.43 11.67
C PHE A 388 -11.29 -5.36 11.12
N CYS A 389 -10.28 -5.18 11.99
CA CYS A 389 -8.88 -5.27 11.59
C CYS A 389 -8.61 -6.60 10.88
N ALA A 390 -9.01 -7.72 11.49
CA ALA A 390 -8.78 -9.04 10.93
C ALA A 390 -9.42 -9.21 9.54
N VAL A 391 -10.63 -8.69 9.31
CA VAL A 391 -11.26 -8.68 7.96
C VAL A 391 -10.40 -7.91 6.96
N VAL A 392 -9.94 -6.71 7.31
CA VAL A 392 -9.13 -5.87 6.42
C VAL A 392 -7.80 -6.57 6.08
N PHE A 393 -7.13 -7.15 7.09
CA PHE A 393 -5.89 -7.92 6.90
C PHE A 393 -6.12 -9.16 6.02
N VAL A 394 -7.12 -9.98 6.33
CA VAL A 394 -7.41 -11.21 5.58
C VAL A 394 -7.79 -10.90 4.14
N THR A 395 -8.61 -9.87 3.90
CA THR A 395 -8.98 -9.46 2.53
C THR A 395 -7.81 -8.88 1.74
N MET A 396 -6.86 -8.21 2.41
CA MET A 396 -5.60 -7.78 1.79
C MET A 396 -4.73 -8.97 1.37
N ILE A 397 -4.54 -9.95 2.27
CA ILE A 397 -3.79 -11.18 1.96
C ILE A 397 -4.51 -11.97 0.85
N ALA A 398 -5.84 -12.01 0.84
CA ALA A 398 -6.61 -12.64 -0.24
C ALA A 398 -6.32 -12.00 -1.60
N ALA A 399 -6.26 -10.67 -1.67
CA ALA A 399 -5.90 -9.96 -2.89
C ALA A 399 -4.45 -10.22 -3.33
N MET A 400 -3.50 -10.31 -2.38
CA MET A 400 -2.08 -10.58 -2.66
C MET A 400 -1.81 -12.04 -3.07
N THR A 401 -2.64 -12.98 -2.62
CA THR A 401 -2.51 -14.42 -2.93
C THR A 401 -3.15 -14.80 -4.25
N PHE A 402 -4.08 -13.99 -4.76
CA PHE A 402 -4.67 -14.17 -6.08
C PHE A 402 -3.66 -13.87 -7.19
N ASP A 403 -3.28 -14.90 -7.95
CA ASP A 403 -2.32 -14.74 -9.04
C ASP A 403 -2.98 -14.15 -10.29
N SER A 404 -2.60 -12.92 -10.66
CA SER A 404 -3.12 -12.23 -11.85
C SER A 404 -2.90 -12.98 -13.17
N ARG A 405 -1.94 -13.92 -13.25
CA ARG A 405 -1.66 -14.73 -14.45
C ARG A 405 -2.81 -15.67 -14.80
N LEU A 406 -3.58 -16.09 -13.80
CA LEU A 406 -4.78 -16.90 -13.95
C LEU A 406 -5.88 -16.23 -14.79
N ILE A 407 -5.84 -14.91 -14.93
CA ILE A 407 -6.77 -14.17 -15.80
C ILE A 407 -6.50 -14.47 -17.28
N TRP A 408 -5.25 -14.75 -17.63
CA TRP A 408 -4.76 -14.82 -19.00
C TRP A 408 -4.57 -16.25 -19.51
N GLN A 409 -4.12 -17.15 -18.64
CA GLN A 409 -3.79 -18.54 -18.94
C GLN A 409 -4.93 -19.50 -18.51
N GLN A 410 -5.19 -20.53 -19.32
CA GLN A 410 -6.12 -21.61 -18.96
C GLN A 410 -5.37 -22.61 -18.09
N TRP A 411 -5.58 -22.51 -16.78
CA TRP A 411 -4.74 -23.21 -15.82
C TRP A 411 -4.96 -24.72 -15.80
N LYS A 412 -6.11 -25.23 -16.26
CA LYS A 412 -6.37 -26.68 -16.38
C LYS A 412 -5.64 -27.35 -17.56
N GLN A 413 -5.03 -26.55 -18.44
CA GLN A 413 -4.24 -27.02 -19.58
C GLN A 413 -2.75 -26.83 -19.34
N LEU A 414 -2.35 -26.41 -18.14
CA LEU A 414 -0.94 -26.25 -17.78
C LEU A 414 -0.31 -27.62 -17.48
N PRO A 415 1.01 -27.76 -17.74
CA PRO A 415 1.75 -28.97 -17.46
C PRO A 415 2.01 -29.20 -15.96
#